data_AF-A0A5J4UIY4-F1
#
_entry.id   AF-A0A5J4UIY4-F1
#
_cell.length_a   1.000
_cell.length_b   1.000
_cell.length_c   1.000
_cell.angle_alpha   90.00
_cell.angle_beta   90.00
_cell.angle_gamma   90.00
#
_symmetry.space_group_name_H-M   'P 1'
#
loop_
_entity.id
_entity.type
_entity.pdbx_description
1 polymer ?
#
loop_
_entity_poly.entity_id
_entity_poly.type
_entity_poly.pdbx_seq_one_letter_code
_entity_poly.pdbx_strand_id
1 'polypeptide(L)'
;METRNSAVRKKARKDKGGVIYLSRVPRGFEEQEMKVFFTQFGKVTRLNLARSEKTGRTKHFAFVEFANEDVARKAAEAMNDYIIYEHIMKCKFIENEFVKPSMFHHKQFIGSHVTARRIAQAKLTKKRTTAQDLKRKSRLLKRQIKREKKLSVPKISTLDNKKKAKKAPKPAVPKISTMNNKKKAKKAPKPAVPKKNVVKKK
;
A
#
# COMPACT_ATOMS: atom_id res chain seq x y z
N MET A 1 -34.49 18.81 -45.38
CA MET A 1 -34.66 19.44 -44.03
C MET A 1 -33.70 18.85 -42.98
N GLU A 2 -32.80 17.91 -43.34
CA GLU A 2 -31.87 17.26 -42.41
C GLU A 2 -30.77 18.15 -41.78
N THR A 3 -30.45 19.30 -42.37
CA THR A 3 -29.27 20.09 -41.95
C THR A 3 -29.46 20.82 -40.61
N ARG A 4 -30.69 21.21 -40.25
CA ARG A 4 -30.98 21.85 -38.95
C ARG A 4 -30.85 20.88 -37.76
N ASN A 5 -31.30 19.63 -37.93
CA ASN A 5 -31.23 18.63 -36.85
C ASN A 5 -29.80 18.17 -36.54
N SER A 6 -28.91 18.10 -37.55
CA SER A 6 -27.51 17.74 -37.32
C SER A 6 -26.73 18.84 -36.59
N ALA A 7 -26.98 20.11 -36.90
CA ALA A 7 -26.37 21.25 -36.22
C ALA A 7 -26.79 21.35 -34.74
N VAL A 8 -28.07 21.12 -34.43
CA VAL A 8 -28.59 21.09 -33.06
C VAL A 8 -27.97 19.94 -32.26
N ARG A 9 -27.86 18.73 -32.84
CA ARG A 9 -27.20 17.59 -32.20
C ARG A 9 -25.70 17.83 -31.98
N LYS A 10 -25.00 18.46 -32.93
CA LYS A 10 -23.59 18.85 -32.77
C LYS A 10 -23.42 19.87 -31.65
N LYS A 11 -24.30 20.88 -31.54
CA LYS A 11 -24.28 21.86 -30.45
C LYS A 11 -24.51 21.19 -29.10
N ALA A 12 -25.49 20.30 -28.99
CA ALA A 12 -25.79 19.56 -27.76
C ALA A 12 -24.67 18.57 -27.33
N ARG A 13 -23.84 18.07 -28.26
CA ARG A 13 -22.64 17.27 -27.93
C ARG A 13 -21.47 18.13 -27.48
N LYS A 14 -21.38 19.36 -27.97
CA LYS A 14 -20.32 20.31 -27.61
C LYS A 14 -20.40 20.73 -26.14
N ASP A 15 -21.59 20.76 -25.57
CA ASP A 15 -21.81 21.11 -24.16
C ASP A 15 -21.73 19.90 -23.21
N LYS A 16 -21.56 18.69 -23.75
CA LYS A 16 -21.43 17.46 -22.96
C LYS A 16 -19.96 17.07 -22.82
N GLY A 17 -19.58 16.68 -21.59
CA GLY A 17 -18.28 16.09 -21.33
C GLY A 17 -18.15 14.69 -21.94
N GLY A 18 -16.91 14.29 -22.25
CA GLY A 18 -16.61 12.95 -22.76
C GLY A 18 -15.54 12.27 -21.93
N VAL A 19 -15.69 10.97 -21.69
CA VAL A 19 -14.74 10.18 -20.91
C VAL A 19 -13.99 9.19 -21.82
N ILE A 20 -12.68 9.09 -21.62
CA ILE A 20 -11.85 8.05 -22.22
C ILE A 20 -11.35 7.08 -21.15
N TYR A 21 -11.31 5.81 -21.51
CA TYR A 21 -10.65 4.73 -20.79
C TYR A 21 -9.26 4.49 -21.37
N LEU A 22 -8.27 4.53 -20.50
CA LEU A 22 -6.88 4.22 -20.82
C LEU A 22 -6.53 2.89 -20.17
N SER A 23 -5.99 1.98 -20.96
CA SER A 23 -5.50 0.68 -20.47
C SER A 23 -4.07 0.42 -20.93
N ARG A 24 -3.37 -0.44 -20.20
CA ARG A 24 -1.93 -0.69 -20.35
C ARG A 24 -1.09 0.57 -20.11
N VAL A 25 -1.53 1.39 -19.16
CA VAL A 25 -0.80 2.61 -18.76
C VAL A 25 0.56 2.20 -18.16
N PRO A 26 1.69 2.72 -18.67
CA PRO A 26 3.02 2.42 -18.16
C PRO A 26 3.19 2.74 -16.69
N ARG A 27 4.21 2.12 -16.07
CA ARG A 27 4.69 2.58 -14.78
C ARG A 27 5.47 3.88 -14.98
N GLY A 28 5.16 4.90 -14.17
CA GLY A 28 5.80 6.21 -14.26
C GLY A 28 4.85 7.26 -14.84
N PHE A 29 3.95 6.87 -15.74
CA PHE A 29 2.93 7.77 -16.30
C PHE A 29 1.84 8.06 -15.28
N GLU A 30 2.15 8.96 -14.35
CA GLU A 30 1.30 9.34 -13.21
C GLU A 30 0.28 10.43 -13.58
N GLU A 31 -0.69 10.66 -12.70
CA GLU A 31 -1.80 11.58 -12.89
C GLU A 31 -1.37 12.99 -13.32
N GLN A 32 -0.24 13.49 -12.80
CA GLN A 32 0.28 14.81 -13.13
C GLN A 32 0.77 14.87 -14.59
N GLU A 33 1.56 13.88 -15.00
CA GLU A 33 2.08 13.76 -16.36
C GLU A 33 0.95 13.52 -17.35
N MET A 34 0.01 12.64 -17.01
CA MET A 34 -1.18 12.39 -17.81
C MET A 34 -2.02 13.65 -17.98
N LYS A 35 -2.21 14.44 -16.92
CA LYS A 35 -2.98 15.69 -17.00
C LYS A 35 -2.31 16.68 -17.95
N VAL A 36 -1.00 16.90 -17.83
CA VAL A 36 -0.25 17.79 -18.73
C VAL A 36 -0.33 17.28 -20.16
N PHE A 37 -0.11 15.99 -20.38
CA PHE A 37 -0.15 15.38 -21.70
C PHE A 37 -1.54 15.50 -22.34
N PHE A 38 -2.61 15.13 -21.65
CA PHE A 38 -3.95 15.18 -22.23
C PHE A 38 -4.50 16.60 -22.37
N THR A 39 -3.96 17.58 -21.64
CA THR A 39 -4.34 19.00 -21.80
C THR A 39 -4.06 19.52 -23.22
N GLN A 40 -3.13 18.91 -23.96
CA GLN A 40 -2.84 19.27 -25.36
C GLN A 40 -4.03 19.03 -26.31
N PHE A 41 -4.88 18.04 -26.01
CA PHE A 41 -6.06 17.74 -26.81
C PHE A 41 -7.23 18.66 -26.42
N GLY A 42 -7.33 19.00 -25.14
CA GLY A 42 -8.32 19.94 -24.63
C GLY A 42 -8.41 19.96 -23.10
N LYS A 43 -9.36 20.73 -22.59
CA LYS A 43 -9.54 20.93 -21.15
C LYS A 43 -9.98 19.62 -20.46
N VAL A 44 -9.09 19.06 -19.63
CA VAL A 44 -9.35 17.90 -18.76
C VAL A 44 -10.06 18.38 -17.49
N THR A 45 -11.25 17.84 -17.21
CA THR A 45 -12.05 18.17 -16.02
C THR A 45 -11.74 17.24 -14.86
N ARG A 46 -11.80 15.93 -15.09
CA ARG A 46 -11.49 14.88 -14.11
C ARG A 46 -10.47 13.91 -14.67
N LEU A 47 -9.56 13.47 -13.82
CA LEU A 47 -8.58 12.43 -14.15
C LEU A 47 -8.41 11.53 -12.94
N ASN A 48 -8.51 10.22 -13.17
CA ASN A 48 -8.29 9.22 -12.14
C ASN A 48 -7.47 8.03 -12.66
N LEU A 49 -6.28 7.84 -12.11
CA LEU A 49 -5.46 6.65 -12.34
C LEU A 49 -5.78 5.62 -11.27
N ALA A 50 -6.28 4.46 -11.66
CA ALA A 50 -6.71 3.47 -10.70
C ALA A 50 -5.51 2.87 -9.97
N ARG A 51 -5.58 2.88 -8.63
CA ARG A 51 -4.53 2.37 -7.75
C ARG A 51 -5.11 1.33 -6.77
N SER A 52 -4.24 0.46 -6.26
CA SER A 52 -4.56 -0.48 -5.19
C SER A 52 -4.57 0.28 -3.87
N GLU A 53 -5.68 0.23 -3.13
CA GLU A 53 -5.82 0.91 -1.84
C GLU A 53 -4.78 0.45 -0.80
N LYS A 54 -4.38 -0.82 -0.85
CA LYS A 54 -3.45 -1.41 0.13
C LYS A 54 -1.98 -1.07 -0.13
N THR A 55 -1.57 -1.04 -1.40
CA THR A 55 -0.15 -0.87 -1.79
C THR A 55 0.14 0.49 -2.42
N GLY A 56 -0.91 1.23 -2.77
CA GLY A 56 -0.87 2.44 -3.58
C GLY A 56 -0.50 2.19 -5.04
N ARG A 57 -0.09 0.98 -5.44
CA ARG A 57 0.41 0.70 -6.80
C ARG A 57 -0.68 0.91 -7.84
N THR A 58 -0.29 1.46 -8.99
CA THR A 58 -1.16 1.62 -10.15
C THR A 58 -1.65 0.26 -10.65
N LYS A 59 -2.89 0.21 -11.09
CA LYS A 59 -3.51 -0.93 -11.77
C LYS A 59 -3.32 -0.87 -13.30
N HIS A 60 -2.54 0.10 -13.78
CA HIS A 60 -2.22 0.30 -15.20
C HIS A 60 -3.45 0.61 -16.08
N PHE A 61 -4.47 1.27 -15.49
CA PHE A 61 -5.59 1.83 -16.21
C PHE A 61 -6.07 3.14 -15.57
N ALA A 62 -6.62 4.03 -16.37
CA ALA A 62 -7.08 5.34 -15.94
C ALA A 62 -8.35 5.77 -16.68
N PHE A 63 -9.05 6.73 -16.09
CA PHE A 63 -10.16 7.43 -16.70
C PHE A 63 -9.83 8.91 -16.81
N VAL A 64 -10.06 9.49 -17.99
CA VAL A 64 -9.87 10.93 -18.24
C VAL A 64 -11.16 11.49 -18.80
N GLU A 65 -11.68 12.52 -18.15
CA GLU A 65 -12.84 13.26 -18.61
C GLU A 65 -12.39 14.59 -19.21
N PHE A 66 -12.89 14.87 -20.40
CA PHE A 66 -12.75 16.13 -21.10
C PHE A 66 -14.03 16.94 -20.99
N ALA A 67 -13.89 18.27 -21.06
CA ALA A 67 -15.03 19.19 -21.11
C ALA A 67 -15.92 18.97 -22.34
N ASN A 68 -15.35 18.49 -23.45
CA ASN A 68 -16.06 18.30 -24.72
C ASN A 68 -15.99 16.83 -25.18
N GLU A 69 -17.14 16.26 -25.55
CA GLU A 69 -17.26 14.89 -26.04
C GLU A 69 -16.48 14.64 -27.33
N ASP A 70 -16.52 15.59 -28.27
CA ASP A 70 -15.83 15.47 -29.55
C ASP A 70 -14.30 15.41 -29.40
N VAL A 71 -13.76 16.12 -28.40
CA VAL A 71 -12.34 16.07 -28.07
C VAL A 71 -11.97 14.71 -27.50
N ALA A 72 -12.80 14.15 -26.62
CA ALA A 72 -12.60 12.83 -26.06
C ALA A 72 -12.58 11.73 -27.13
N ARG A 73 -13.49 11.79 -28.11
CA ARG A 73 -13.52 10.82 -29.24
C ARG A 73 -12.25 10.89 -30.08
N LYS A 74 -11.83 12.09 -30.48
CA LYS A 74 -10.59 12.30 -31.24
C LYS A 74 -9.34 11.86 -30.47
N ALA A 75 -9.28 12.17 -29.17
CA ALA A 75 -8.19 11.75 -28.31
C ALA A 75 -8.12 10.22 -28.18
N ALA A 76 -9.27 9.55 -28.07
CA ALA A 76 -9.32 8.08 -28.01
C ALA A 76 -8.82 7.43 -29.30
N GLU A 77 -9.22 7.95 -30.47
CA GLU A 77 -8.76 7.46 -31.77
C GLU A 77 -7.27 7.71 -31.97
N ALA A 78 -6.79 8.92 -31.68
CA ALA A 78 -5.39 9.29 -31.88
C ALA A 78 -4.42 8.53 -30.96
N MET A 79 -4.85 8.21 -29.73
CA MET A 79 -3.99 7.59 -28.71
C MET A 79 -4.16 6.07 -28.61
N ASN A 80 -5.10 5.49 -29.34
CA ASN A 80 -5.21 4.03 -29.37
C ASN A 80 -4.01 3.44 -30.12
N ASP A 81 -3.33 2.48 -29.49
CA ASP A 81 -2.10 1.86 -29.99
C ASP A 81 -0.85 2.75 -29.98
N TYR A 82 -0.88 3.83 -29.19
CA TYR A 82 0.29 4.70 -29.02
C TYR A 82 1.31 4.09 -28.05
N ILE A 83 2.60 4.21 -28.38
CA ILE A 83 3.71 3.68 -27.56
C ILE A 83 4.20 4.76 -26.59
N ILE A 84 4.13 4.48 -25.29
CA ILE A 84 4.71 5.32 -24.23
C ILE A 84 5.51 4.43 -23.28
N TYR A 85 6.74 4.83 -22.92
CA TYR A 85 7.62 4.08 -22.02
C TYR A 85 7.65 2.58 -22.33
N GLU A 86 7.88 2.21 -23.60
CA GLU A 86 7.95 0.83 -24.10
C GLU A 86 6.63 0.03 -24.10
N HIS A 87 5.50 0.64 -23.71
CA HIS A 87 4.20 -0.02 -23.73
C HIS A 87 3.27 0.58 -24.78
N ILE A 88 2.59 -0.29 -25.52
CA ILE A 88 1.47 0.07 -26.39
C ILE A 88 0.23 0.29 -25.51
N MET A 89 -0.14 1.55 -25.35
CA MET A 89 -1.36 1.93 -24.64
C MET A 89 -2.59 1.73 -25.52
N LYS A 90 -3.69 1.37 -24.89
CA LYS A 90 -4.99 1.19 -25.55
C LYS A 90 -5.96 2.22 -24.99
N CYS A 91 -6.57 2.99 -25.89
CA CYS A 91 -7.47 4.09 -25.55
C CYS A 91 -8.85 3.80 -26.13
N LYS A 92 -9.90 3.93 -25.32
CA LYS A 92 -11.29 3.72 -25.76
C LYS A 92 -12.17 4.85 -25.26
N PHE A 93 -13.03 5.36 -26.12
CA PHE A 93 -14.08 6.29 -25.72
C PHE A 93 -15.16 5.53 -24.94
N ILE A 94 -15.64 6.13 -23.83
CA ILE A 94 -16.78 5.63 -23.06
C ILE A 94 -17.92 6.63 -23.22
N GLU A 95 -19.08 6.15 -23.65
CA GLU A 95 -20.30 6.95 -23.66
C GLU A 95 -20.71 7.31 -22.24
N ASN A 96 -21.26 8.51 -22.07
CA ASN A 96 -21.57 9.08 -20.75
C ASN A 96 -22.51 8.21 -19.90
N GLU A 97 -23.34 7.35 -20.52
CA GLU A 97 -24.25 6.43 -19.84
C GLU A 97 -23.51 5.33 -19.06
N PHE A 98 -22.37 4.86 -19.57
CA PHE A 98 -21.56 3.83 -18.91
C PHE A 98 -20.57 4.42 -17.90
N VAL A 99 -20.49 5.75 -17.81
CA VAL A 99 -19.61 6.44 -16.86
C VAL A 99 -20.21 6.36 -15.47
N LYS A 100 -19.70 5.41 -14.68
CA LYS A 100 -20.12 5.26 -13.29
C LYS A 100 -19.42 6.30 -12.42
N PRO A 101 -20.10 6.89 -11.42
CA PRO A 101 -19.45 7.79 -10.48
C PRO A 101 -18.16 7.17 -9.90
N SER A 102 -18.21 5.88 -9.52
CA SER A 102 -17.09 5.09 -8.96
C SER A 102 -15.78 5.20 -9.75
N MET A 103 -15.84 5.44 -11.06
CA MET A 103 -14.67 5.65 -11.93
C MET A 103 -13.82 6.85 -11.50
N PHE A 104 -14.38 7.83 -10.80
CA PHE A 104 -13.71 9.05 -10.34
C PHE A 104 -13.69 9.21 -8.81
N HIS A 105 -13.89 8.13 -8.05
CA HIS A 105 -13.95 8.20 -6.57
C HIS A 105 -12.58 8.16 -5.89
N HIS A 106 -11.52 7.80 -6.59
CA HIS A 106 -10.21 7.68 -5.95
C HIS A 106 -9.59 9.06 -5.76
N LYS A 107 -9.16 9.34 -4.52
CA LYS A 107 -8.34 10.50 -4.22
C LYS A 107 -7.01 10.38 -4.97
N GLN A 108 -6.54 11.48 -5.54
CA GLN A 108 -5.19 11.56 -6.08
C GLN A 108 -4.20 11.07 -5.01
N PHE A 109 -3.30 10.17 -5.39
CA PHE A 109 -2.41 9.54 -4.43
C PHE A 109 -1.33 10.52 -3.97
N ILE A 110 -1.30 10.83 -2.67
CA ILE A 110 -0.32 11.75 -2.05
C ILE A 110 0.81 10.96 -1.35
N GLY A 111 0.82 9.62 -1.46
CA GLY A 111 1.76 8.75 -0.74
C GLY A 111 2.97 8.29 -1.58
N SER A 112 3.81 7.43 -1.00
CA SER A 112 4.76 6.61 -1.76
C SER A 112 4.21 5.20 -1.93
N HIS A 113 4.39 4.58 -3.09
CA HIS A 113 4.02 3.18 -3.28
C HIS A 113 4.77 2.27 -2.29
N VAL A 114 4.06 1.37 -1.63
CA VAL A 114 4.65 0.42 -0.67
C VAL A 114 4.39 -1.00 -1.15
N THR A 115 5.44 -1.82 -1.17
CA THR A 115 5.28 -3.22 -1.54
C THR A 115 4.56 -4.00 -0.46
N ALA A 116 3.75 -4.99 -0.84
CA ALA A 116 3.10 -5.89 0.12
C ALA A 116 4.11 -6.55 1.07
N ARG A 117 5.31 -6.88 0.57
CA ARG A 117 6.44 -7.39 1.36
C ARG A 117 6.87 -6.41 2.44
N ARG A 118 7.02 -5.12 2.13
CA ARG A 118 7.42 -4.10 3.10
C ARG A 118 6.33 -3.87 4.15
N ILE A 119 5.05 -3.93 3.77
CA ILE A 119 3.93 -3.88 4.72
C ILE A 119 3.95 -5.10 5.65
N ALA A 120 4.14 -6.31 5.11
CA ALA A 120 4.22 -7.55 5.89
C ALA A 120 5.41 -7.55 6.84
N GLN A 121 6.59 -7.13 6.37
CA GLN A 121 7.77 -6.96 7.21
C GLN A 121 7.55 -5.93 8.30
N ALA A 122 6.96 -4.78 8.00
CA ALA A 122 6.64 -3.76 9.00
C ALA A 122 5.70 -4.30 10.10
N LYS A 123 4.74 -5.17 9.75
CA LYS A 123 3.86 -5.83 10.72
C LYS A 123 4.61 -6.85 11.59
N LEU A 124 5.47 -7.67 11.00
CA LEU A 124 6.25 -8.70 11.71
C LEU A 124 7.33 -8.11 12.62
N THR A 125 7.98 -7.04 12.15
CA THR A 125 9.08 -6.36 12.86
C THR A 125 8.58 -5.29 13.84
N LYS A 126 7.28 -5.01 13.87
CA LYS A 126 6.67 -4.06 14.81
C LYS A 126 6.94 -4.52 16.25
N LYS A 127 7.72 -3.75 17.00
CA LYS A 127 7.95 -3.98 18.43
C LYS A 127 6.61 -3.90 19.18
N ARG A 128 6.38 -4.84 20.11
CA ARG A 128 5.18 -4.87 20.95
C ARG A 128 5.17 -3.67 21.88
N THR A 129 3.96 -3.21 22.23
CA THR A 129 3.80 -2.18 23.25
C THR A 129 3.90 -2.79 24.64
N THR A 130 4.25 -1.97 25.64
CA THR A 130 4.37 -2.38 27.05
C THR A 130 3.09 -3.08 27.56
N ALA A 131 1.92 -2.53 27.22
CA ALA A 131 0.62 -3.11 27.55
C ALA A 131 0.39 -4.50 26.91
N GLN A 132 0.81 -4.68 25.64
CA GLN A 132 0.72 -5.97 24.97
C GLN A 132 1.63 -7.02 25.60
N ASP A 133 2.82 -6.61 26.04
CA ASP A 133 3.75 -7.49 26.74
C ASP A 133 3.25 -7.87 28.14
N LEU A 134 2.67 -6.94 28.90
CA LEU A 134 2.05 -7.21 30.19
C LEU A 134 0.89 -8.22 30.05
N LYS A 135 0.01 -8.03 29.08
CA LYS A 135 -1.11 -8.97 28.80
C LYS A 135 -0.61 -10.36 28.40
N ARG A 136 0.52 -10.44 27.69
CA ARG A 136 1.15 -11.72 27.34
C ARG A 136 1.74 -12.40 28.58
N LYS A 137 2.47 -11.65 29.41
CA LYS A 137 3.06 -12.13 30.67
C LYS A 137 1.99 -12.67 31.61
N SER A 138 0.88 -11.95 31.81
CA SER A 138 -0.22 -12.41 32.66
C SER A 138 -0.90 -13.68 32.12
N ARG A 139 -1.04 -13.82 30.80
CA ARG A 139 -1.55 -15.05 30.17
C ARG A 139 -0.61 -16.24 30.34
N LEU A 140 0.71 -16.01 30.27
CA LEU A 140 1.71 -17.06 30.52
C LEU A 140 1.69 -17.50 31.98
N LEU A 141 1.61 -16.56 32.91
CA LEU A 141 1.53 -16.84 34.35
C LEU A 141 0.29 -17.67 34.68
N LYS A 142 -0.88 -17.29 34.14
CA LYS A 142 -2.14 -18.07 34.29
C LYS A 142 -2.00 -19.51 33.79
N ARG A 143 -1.27 -19.73 32.67
CA ARG A 143 -1.02 -21.08 32.14
C ARG A 143 -0.07 -21.89 33.03
N GLN A 144 0.92 -21.24 33.64
CA GLN A 144 1.83 -21.87 34.61
C GLN A 144 1.06 -22.32 35.85
N ILE A 145 0.30 -21.41 36.46
CA ILE A 145 -0.51 -21.70 37.66
C ILE A 145 -1.50 -22.84 37.38
N LYS A 146 -2.15 -22.85 36.20
CA LYS A 146 -3.08 -23.93 35.83
C LYS A 146 -2.36 -25.28 35.65
N ARG A 147 -1.12 -25.30 35.15
CA ARG A 147 -0.30 -26.52 35.05
C ARG A 147 0.11 -27.01 36.42
N GLU A 148 0.57 -26.13 37.30
CA GLU A 148 0.97 -26.45 38.67
C GLU A 148 -0.21 -27.03 39.46
N LYS A 149 -1.40 -26.42 39.37
CA LYS A 149 -2.63 -26.95 39.98
C LYS A 149 -3.10 -28.29 39.42
N LYS A 150 -2.80 -28.58 38.15
CA LYS A 150 -3.09 -29.89 37.53
C LYS A 150 -2.08 -30.97 37.92
N LEU A 151 -0.83 -30.59 38.14
CA LEU A 151 0.22 -31.48 38.64
C LEU A 151 0.11 -31.75 40.14
N SER A 152 -0.50 -30.85 40.92
CA SER A 152 -0.83 -31.09 42.33
C SER A 152 -2.06 -32.00 42.44
N VAL A 153 -1.89 -33.29 42.12
CA VAL A 153 -2.83 -34.35 42.49
C VAL A 153 -2.63 -34.67 43.98
N PRO A 154 -3.66 -35.00 44.78
CA PRO A 154 -3.51 -35.22 46.21
C PRO A 154 -2.55 -36.37 46.49
N LYS A 155 -1.62 -36.18 47.43
CA LYS A 155 -0.88 -37.30 48.04
C LYS A 155 -1.93 -38.21 48.71
N ILE A 156 -2.23 -39.36 48.10
CA ILE A 156 -2.93 -40.44 48.78
C ILE A 156 -1.97 -40.99 49.84
N SER A 157 -2.39 -40.89 51.09
CA SER A 157 -1.78 -41.50 52.26
C SER A 157 -1.90 -43.01 52.19
N THR A 158 -0.78 -43.73 52.18
CA THR A 158 -0.54 -44.93 53.00
C THR A 158 0.95 -45.15 53.14
N LEU A 159 1.41 -45.22 54.39
CA LEU A 159 2.69 -45.78 54.77
C LEU A 159 2.65 -47.27 54.44
N ASP A 160 3.55 -47.78 53.61
CA ASP A 160 4.36 -48.96 53.98
C ASP A 160 5.39 -49.36 52.94
N ASN A 161 6.49 -49.84 53.50
CA ASN A 161 7.54 -50.68 52.95
C ASN A 161 8.78 -50.11 52.22
N LYS A 162 9.89 -50.53 52.82
CA LYS A 162 11.29 -50.20 52.66
C LYS A 162 11.89 -51.10 51.57
N LYS A 163 12.42 -50.53 50.48
CA LYS A 163 13.73 -50.87 49.84
C LYS A 163 13.85 -50.45 48.36
N LYS A 164 15.06 -49.96 48.05
CA LYS A 164 15.82 -49.95 46.78
C LYS A 164 15.56 -48.83 45.74
N ALA A 165 16.48 -47.85 45.82
CA ALA A 165 17.40 -47.43 44.75
C ALA A 165 16.85 -46.97 43.40
N LYS A 166 17.01 -45.67 43.09
CA LYS A 166 18.06 -45.13 42.19
C LYS A 166 17.81 -43.62 41.98
N LYS A 167 18.89 -42.84 42.04
CA LYS A 167 18.94 -41.37 42.10
C LYS A 167 18.76 -40.78 40.69
N ALA A 168 17.67 -40.05 40.43
CA ALA A 168 17.46 -39.28 39.20
C ALA A 168 18.06 -37.86 39.30
N PRO A 169 18.52 -37.26 38.19
CA PRO A 169 19.40 -36.09 38.21
C PRO A 169 18.66 -34.77 38.46
N LYS A 170 19.36 -33.81 39.07
CA LYS A 170 18.88 -32.46 39.41
C LYS A 170 18.60 -31.63 38.14
N PRO A 171 17.57 -30.76 38.12
CA PRO A 171 17.31 -29.88 36.98
C PRO A 171 18.40 -28.80 36.87
N ALA A 172 19.09 -28.77 35.74
CA ALA A 172 20.08 -27.76 35.41
C ALA A 172 19.40 -26.40 35.13
N VAL A 173 19.68 -25.42 35.97
CA VAL A 173 19.49 -24.00 35.64
C VAL A 173 20.56 -23.64 34.58
N PRO A 174 20.21 -23.07 33.41
CA PRO A 174 21.22 -22.64 32.47
C PRO A 174 22.01 -21.47 33.07
N LYS A 175 23.30 -21.71 33.30
CA LYS A 175 24.27 -20.71 33.75
C LYS A 175 24.37 -19.60 32.70
N ILE A 176 24.19 -18.36 33.14
CA ILE A 176 24.65 -17.17 32.43
C ILE A 176 26.18 -17.23 32.45
N SER A 177 26.81 -17.61 31.34
CA SER A 177 28.24 -17.44 31.14
C SER A 177 28.50 -16.06 30.56
N THR A 178 29.08 -15.22 31.40
CA THR A 178 29.80 -14.00 31.06
C THR A 178 30.95 -14.38 30.11
N MET A 179 30.97 -13.84 28.90
CA MET A 179 32.21 -13.63 28.16
C MET A 179 32.23 -12.20 27.62
N ASN A 180 33.00 -11.38 28.33
CA ASN A 180 33.58 -10.14 27.83
C ASN A 180 34.41 -10.44 26.57
N ASN A 181 34.27 -9.62 25.54
CA ASN A 181 35.42 -9.28 24.73
C ASN A 181 35.43 -7.77 24.46
N LYS A 182 36.29 -7.06 25.21
CA LYS A 182 36.75 -5.72 24.89
C LYS A 182 37.71 -5.84 23.70
N LYS A 183 37.41 -5.21 22.57
CA LYS A 183 38.46 -4.61 21.72
C LYS A 183 37.92 -3.54 20.77
N LYS A 184 38.39 -2.33 21.07
CA LYS A 184 38.84 -1.24 20.18
C LYS A 184 37.81 -0.45 19.35
N ALA A 185 37.75 0.81 19.75
CA ALA A 185 37.34 1.99 19.00
C ALA A 185 37.86 2.03 17.55
N LYS A 186 36.99 2.47 16.63
CA LYS A 186 37.32 3.43 15.58
C LYS A 186 36.15 4.41 15.41
N LYS A 187 36.50 5.69 15.47
CA LYS A 187 35.68 6.90 15.34
C LYS A 187 35.72 7.33 13.86
N ALA A 188 34.58 7.54 13.21
CA ALA A 188 34.44 8.23 11.92
C ALA A 188 32.95 8.63 11.70
N PRO A 189 32.63 9.61 10.84
CA PRO A 189 31.99 10.86 11.24
C PRO A 189 30.47 10.91 11.02
N LYS A 190 29.83 11.89 11.67
CA LYS A 190 28.42 12.24 11.48
C LYS A 190 28.19 12.70 10.02
N PRO A 191 27.18 12.20 9.29
CA PRO A 191 26.74 12.85 8.07
C PRO A 191 25.98 14.15 8.43
N ALA A 192 26.47 15.26 7.89
CA ALA A 192 25.88 16.58 8.00
C ALA A 192 24.49 16.61 7.36
N VAL A 193 23.54 17.23 8.05
CA VAL A 193 22.22 17.57 7.52
C VAL A 193 22.40 18.75 6.55
N PRO A 194 21.96 18.67 5.28
CA PRO A 194 22.04 19.81 4.38
C PRO A 194 21.03 20.88 4.80
N LYS A 195 21.55 22.10 5.01
CA LYS A 195 20.77 23.32 5.27
C LYS A 195 19.89 23.62 4.05
N LYS A 196 18.61 23.86 4.27
CA LYS A 196 17.70 24.45 3.29
C LYS A 196 18.19 25.87 2.98
N ASN A 197 18.70 26.09 1.77
CA ASN A 197 18.89 27.44 1.26
C ASN A 197 17.54 27.97 0.77
N VAL A 198 17.07 29.00 1.46
CA VAL A 198 15.99 29.90 1.03
C VAL A 198 16.59 30.82 -0.03
N VAL A 199 16.18 30.64 -1.29
CA VAL A 199 16.47 31.61 -2.35
C VAL A 199 15.53 32.81 -2.15
N LYS A 200 16.13 33.96 -1.84
CA LYS A 200 15.45 35.27 -1.82
C LYS A 200 15.02 35.62 -3.26
N LYS A 201 13.75 36.02 -3.39
CA LYS A 201 13.25 36.79 -4.53
C LYS A 201 14.14 38.01 -4.74
N LYS A 202 14.50 38.25 -5.99
CA LYS A 202 14.83 39.57 -6.52
C LYS A 202 13.88 39.81 -7.69
#